data_AF-A0A8H6ZD23-F1
#
_entry.id   AF-A0A8H6ZD23-F1
#
_cell.length_a   1.000
_cell.length_b   1.000
_cell.length_c   1.000
_cell.angle_alpha   90.00
_cell.angle_beta   90.00
_cell.angle_gamma   90.00
#
_symmetry.space_group_name_H-M   'P 1'
#
loop_
_entity.id
_entity.type
_entity.pdbx_description
1 polymer ?
#
loop_
_entity_poly.entity_id
_entity_poly.type
_entity_poly.pdbx_seq_one_letter_code
_entity_poly.pdbx_strand_id
1 'polypeptide(L)'
;MKLTRIYPCRMNYCHSLTPDEEHDHSPTREEQNKENAPIPGMQEALGYVSHREAERRQSLKRSNHAAPSDTTTSRDITGKVKDISPRVAPATVDEYDRYSRKFGEWAVAKEYVSTAKEIYSNPPRDTAYIFCEWINEHCDVVDINNKPRPKNVVLGTYGTAQKMRAAVAYTYANIHSRGRTPWNPVDQSGNPSLSDAVSDYFPSLRRRKVKAGDRSVPSKTLTDNDIAKIYDYTESITHYDAADYDKTWGGRLVRLQTHSINTMGEALLLRSAEVLQIKWDDIEFGFDEKGAAINLKIIIPTRKNDQYGTKANPSWIHLLPDQFAHRCAFRGLCTYLHASTHTAGYLYPRITKGGELTRRPLSGRKYLENLRHSLMDVNIDPQAYGTHCLRRGGAQWLHRVWGVKISELCHWGCWVNDYKSPNSVWRYLIALVDEDEFDRKSFCDPKAIKGCPTCRRSCQCFPAA
;
A
#
# COMPACT_ATOMS: atom_id res chain seq x y z
N MET A 1 -25.40 -9.66 -9.74
CA MET A 1 -25.43 -8.19 -9.90
C MET A 1 -24.85 -7.86 -11.28
N LYS A 2 -25.66 -7.47 -12.27
CA LYS A 2 -25.17 -7.15 -13.63
C LYS A 2 -24.76 -5.67 -13.66
N LEU A 3 -23.47 -5.39 -13.87
CA LEU A 3 -22.85 -4.05 -13.98
C LEU A 3 -23.27 -3.27 -15.26
N THR A 4 -24.36 -3.64 -15.92
CA THR A 4 -24.77 -3.15 -17.24
C THR A 4 -25.36 -1.72 -17.25
N ARG A 5 -25.44 -1.04 -16.10
CA ARG A 5 -25.91 0.36 -16.00
C ARG A 5 -24.88 1.32 -15.41
N ILE A 6 -23.59 1.06 -15.65
CA ILE A 6 -22.58 2.12 -15.53
C ILE A 6 -22.51 2.79 -16.91
N TYR A 7 -22.80 4.10 -16.96
CA TYR A 7 -22.85 4.90 -18.18
C TYR A 7 -21.76 4.52 -19.21
N PRO A 8 -22.07 4.39 -20.51
CA PRO A 8 -21.07 4.70 -21.52
C PRO A 8 -20.76 6.19 -21.37
N CYS A 9 -19.62 6.49 -20.77
CA CYS A 9 -19.09 7.86 -20.75
C CYS A 9 -18.95 8.28 -22.22
N ARG A 10 -19.71 9.30 -22.65
CA ARG A 10 -19.75 9.78 -24.04
C ARG A 10 -18.35 10.22 -24.46
N MET A 11 -17.67 9.40 -25.26
CA MET A 11 -16.57 9.86 -26.10
C MET A 11 -17.18 10.61 -27.29
N ASN A 12 -17.32 11.93 -27.17
CA ASN A 12 -17.57 12.79 -28.33
C ASN A 12 -16.25 13.46 -28.71
N TYR A 13 -15.56 12.92 -29.71
CA TYR A 13 -14.61 13.69 -30.51
C TYR A 13 -14.89 13.46 -32.01
N CYS A 14 -14.87 14.59 -32.72
CA CYS A 14 -15.16 14.80 -34.13
C CYS A 14 -14.58 13.74 -35.08
N HIS A 15 -15.36 13.36 -36.10
CA HIS A 15 -15.00 13.62 -37.50
C HIS A 15 -16.24 13.55 -38.39
N SER A 16 -16.54 14.65 -39.06
CA SER A 16 -17.27 14.70 -40.31
C SER A 16 -16.46 13.96 -41.38
N LEU A 17 -17.14 13.13 -42.19
CA LEU A 17 -17.00 12.95 -43.64
C LEU A 17 -17.92 11.78 -44.06
N THR A 18 -18.95 12.09 -44.84
CA THR A 18 -19.69 11.17 -45.73
C THR A 18 -18.79 10.84 -46.95
N PRO A 19 -19.02 9.77 -47.75
CA PRO A 19 -20.27 9.53 -48.49
C PRO A 19 -20.79 8.08 -48.53
N ASP A 20 -22.11 8.00 -48.65
CA ASP A 20 -22.94 7.15 -49.53
C ASP A 20 -22.37 5.79 -49.99
N GLU A 21 -23.10 4.72 -49.67
CA GLU A 21 -23.76 3.91 -50.71
C GLU A 21 -24.84 3.01 -50.10
N GLU A 22 -26.01 3.07 -50.73
CA GLU A 22 -27.22 2.28 -50.47
C GLU A 22 -26.99 0.80 -50.82
N HIS A 23 -27.62 -0.13 -50.10
CA HIS A 23 -28.48 -1.12 -50.74
C HIS A 23 -29.44 -1.79 -49.74
N ASP A 24 -30.68 -1.82 -50.20
CA ASP A 24 -31.91 -2.34 -49.61
C ASP A 24 -31.99 -3.87 -49.76
N HIS A 25 -32.52 -4.55 -48.74
CA HIS A 25 -33.57 -5.57 -48.86
C HIS A 25 -33.82 -6.27 -47.51
N SER A 26 -35.02 -6.03 -46.99
CA SER A 26 -35.72 -6.80 -45.95
C SER A 26 -36.75 -7.75 -46.63
N PRO A 27 -37.54 -8.61 -45.94
CA PRO A 27 -37.39 -9.34 -44.66
C PRO A 27 -37.92 -10.81 -44.73
N THR A 28 -38.07 -11.42 -43.53
CA THR A 28 -38.88 -12.60 -43.11
C THR A 28 -38.12 -13.94 -43.03
N ARG A 29 -38.30 -14.81 -42.04
CA ARG A 29 -39.51 -15.14 -41.24
C ARG A 29 -39.13 -15.91 -39.95
N GLU A 30 -39.87 -15.66 -38.86
CA GLU A 30 -40.34 -16.54 -37.75
C GLU A 30 -39.63 -17.91 -37.54
N GLU A 31 -39.41 -18.48 -36.36
CA GLU A 31 -39.87 -18.29 -34.96
C GLU A 31 -39.16 -19.37 -34.09
N GLN A 32 -39.37 -19.30 -32.76
CA GLN A 32 -39.03 -20.28 -31.70
C GLN A 32 -37.65 -20.05 -31.04
N ASN A 33 -37.51 -19.48 -29.84
CA ASN A 33 -38.34 -19.56 -28.64
C ASN A 33 -38.44 -18.22 -27.90
N LYS A 34 -39.69 -17.79 -27.66
CA LYS A 34 -40.12 -16.99 -26.50
C LYS A 34 -40.17 -17.92 -25.29
N GLU A 35 -39.76 -17.48 -24.10
CA GLU A 35 -40.63 -17.18 -22.95
C GLU A 35 -39.64 -17.00 -21.76
N ASN A 36 -39.68 -16.01 -20.86
CA ASN A 36 -40.77 -15.23 -20.28
C ASN A 36 -40.25 -13.86 -19.79
N ALA A 37 -41.14 -12.87 -19.84
CA ALA A 37 -41.10 -11.59 -19.13
C ALA A 37 -42.32 -11.53 -18.17
N PRO A 38 -42.60 -10.47 -17.39
CA PRO A 38 -41.77 -9.75 -16.40
C PRO A 38 -42.51 -9.43 -15.05
N ILE A 39 -41.86 -8.58 -14.22
CA ILE A 39 -42.34 -7.64 -13.14
C ILE A 39 -42.81 -8.21 -11.76
N PRO A 40 -43.04 -7.45 -10.64
CA PRO A 40 -42.46 -6.22 -10.02
C PRO A 40 -42.18 -6.32 -8.47
N GLY A 41 -41.50 -5.32 -7.89
CA GLY A 41 -41.98 -4.61 -6.67
C GLY A 41 -41.92 -5.24 -5.26
N MET A 42 -40.86 -4.91 -4.53
CA MET A 42 -40.83 -4.39 -3.14
C MET A 42 -42.13 -4.46 -2.28
N GLN A 43 -42.16 -5.34 -1.28
CA GLN A 43 -42.90 -5.14 -0.03
C GLN A 43 -42.27 -5.98 1.11
N GLU A 44 -42.15 -5.35 2.29
CA GLU A 44 -41.90 -5.93 3.62
C GLU A 44 -40.45 -6.27 4.03
N ALA A 45 -39.72 -5.19 4.33
CA ALA A 45 -39.09 -5.11 5.64
C ALA A 45 -40.20 -4.86 6.69
N LEU A 46 -40.37 -5.80 7.63
CA LEU A 46 -40.76 -5.62 9.06
C LEU A 46 -41.34 -6.95 9.59
N GLY A 47 -40.53 -7.72 10.33
CA GLY A 47 -40.95 -9.02 10.85
C GLY A 47 -39.99 -9.66 11.84
N TYR A 48 -39.70 -8.94 12.93
CA TYR A 48 -39.44 -9.47 14.27
C TYR A 48 -38.30 -10.48 14.53
N VAL A 49 -37.29 -9.95 15.23
CA VAL A 49 -36.55 -10.55 16.35
C VAL A 49 -37.37 -11.60 17.11
N SER A 50 -36.96 -12.87 17.05
CA SER A 50 -36.88 -13.82 18.18
C SER A 50 -36.67 -15.25 17.65
N HIS A 51 -35.50 -15.85 17.91
CA HIS A 51 -35.37 -17.32 18.12
C HIS A 51 -33.95 -17.86 18.39
N ARG A 52 -32.91 -17.02 18.57
CA ARG A 52 -31.52 -17.53 18.76
C ARG A 52 -30.84 -17.17 20.08
N GLU A 53 -31.61 -16.93 21.13
CA GLU A 53 -31.10 -16.81 22.51
C GLU A 53 -31.70 -17.83 23.50
N ALA A 54 -32.55 -18.75 23.04
CA ALA A 54 -33.20 -19.75 23.90
C ALA A 54 -32.42 -21.08 24.06
N GLU A 55 -31.47 -21.41 23.19
CA GLU A 55 -30.81 -22.73 23.21
C GLU A 55 -29.45 -22.77 23.92
N ARG A 56 -28.90 -21.61 24.31
CA ARG A 56 -27.58 -21.54 24.98
C ARG A 56 -27.63 -21.67 26.51
N ARG A 57 -28.81 -21.84 27.11
CA ARG A 57 -29.01 -21.92 28.57
C ARG A 57 -29.37 -23.31 29.13
N GLN A 58 -29.28 -24.38 28.34
CA GLN A 58 -29.62 -25.74 28.80
C GLN A 58 -28.52 -26.81 28.65
N SER A 59 -27.24 -26.43 28.64
CA SER A 59 -26.11 -27.39 28.63
C SER A 59 -25.21 -27.34 29.88
N LEU A 60 -25.69 -26.79 31.00
CA LEU A 60 -25.05 -26.97 32.30
C LEU A 60 -25.98 -27.70 33.25
N LYS A 61 -25.84 -29.03 33.32
CA LYS A 61 -25.91 -29.80 34.57
C LYS A 61 -25.54 -31.27 34.33
N ARG A 62 -24.63 -31.74 35.19
CA ARG A 62 -24.29 -33.13 35.57
C ARG A 62 -23.16 -33.81 34.78
N SER A 63 -21.98 -33.79 35.38
CA SER A 63 -21.36 -35.02 35.91
C SER A 63 -20.25 -34.67 36.92
N ASN A 64 -20.44 -35.12 38.16
CA ASN A 64 -19.40 -35.24 39.18
C ASN A 64 -18.40 -36.31 38.74
N HIS A 65 -17.09 -36.06 38.79
CA HIS A 65 -16.09 -37.08 39.10
C HIS A 65 -14.79 -36.45 39.66
N ALA A 66 -14.32 -37.09 40.73
CA ALA A 66 -13.00 -37.17 41.36
C ALA A 66 -11.94 -36.07 41.09
N ALA A 67 -11.43 -35.51 42.18
CA ALA A 67 -10.29 -34.61 42.22
C ALA A 67 -8.99 -35.30 41.77
N PRO A 68 -8.27 -34.75 40.76
CA PRO A 68 -6.86 -35.01 40.58
C PRO A 68 -6.04 -33.95 41.32
N SER A 69 -4.99 -34.40 42.00
CA SER A 69 -3.94 -33.56 42.57
C SER A 69 -3.29 -32.70 41.48
N ASP A 70 -3.58 -31.40 41.49
CA ASP A 70 -3.11 -30.48 40.45
C ASP A 70 -1.69 -30.04 40.78
N THR A 71 -0.72 -30.75 40.20
CA THR A 71 0.60 -30.22 39.93
C THR A 71 0.44 -28.93 39.16
N THR A 72 0.90 -27.81 39.72
CA THR A 72 0.87 -26.49 39.11
C THR A 72 1.66 -26.49 37.80
N THR A 73 1.04 -26.93 36.70
CA THR A 73 1.52 -26.67 35.34
C THR A 73 1.45 -25.17 35.14
N SER A 74 2.58 -24.49 35.33
CA SER A 74 2.81 -23.14 34.86
C SER A 74 2.34 -23.07 33.40
N ARG A 75 1.13 -22.52 33.18
CA ARG A 75 0.61 -22.33 31.83
C ARG A 75 1.62 -21.45 31.10
N ASP A 76 2.23 -21.98 30.03
CA ASP A 76 3.13 -21.22 29.17
C ASP A 76 2.33 -20.16 28.39
N ILE A 77 1.95 -19.11 29.11
CA ILE A 77 1.30 -17.91 28.60
C ILE A 77 2.29 -17.16 27.71
N THR A 78 3.59 -17.25 28.01
CA THR A 78 4.66 -16.57 27.30
C THR A 78 4.82 -17.01 25.84
N GLY A 79 4.70 -18.31 25.55
CA GLY A 79 4.71 -18.83 24.17
C GLY A 79 3.51 -18.34 23.38
N LYS A 80 2.30 -18.52 23.94
CA LYS A 80 1.04 -18.11 23.29
C LYS A 80 0.97 -16.61 23.01
N VAL A 81 1.47 -15.76 23.92
CA VAL A 81 1.49 -14.30 23.71
C VAL A 81 2.44 -13.88 22.57
N LYS A 82 3.56 -14.59 22.37
CA LYS A 82 4.47 -14.32 21.25
C LYS A 82 3.83 -14.69 19.91
N ASP A 83 3.07 -15.78 19.88
CA ASP A 83 2.41 -16.26 18.64
C ASP A 83 1.24 -15.38 18.22
N ILE A 84 0.54 -14.76 19.17
CA ILE A 84 -0.64 -13.91 18.89
C ILE A 84 -0.24 -12.52 18.36
N SER A 85 0.99 -12.05 18.62
CA SER A 85 1.44 -10.72 18.19
C SER A 85 2.86 -10.77 17.61
N PRO A 86 3.02 -11.28 16.37
CA PRO A 86 4.30 -11.22 15.69
C PRO A 86 4.68 -9.75 15.49
N ARG A 87 5.69 -9.30 16.23
CA ARG A 87 6.18 -7.91 16.21
C ARG A 87 6.72 -7.48 14.84
N VAL A 88 6.99 -8.44 13.97
CA VAL A 88 7.62 -8.27 12.66
C VAL A 88 6.91 -9.20 11.66
N ALA A 89 6.65 -8.72 10.45
CA ALA A 89 6.03 -9.52 9.39
C ALA A 89 6.95 -10.70 8.98
N PRO A 90 6.42 -11.89 8.64
CA PRO A 90 7.24 -13.08 8.32
C PRO A 90 8.31 -12.84 7.27
N ALA A 91 7.97 -12.19 6.15
CA ALA A 91 8.95 -11.89 5.10
C ALA A 91 10.09 -10.96 5.55
N THR A 92 9.84 -10.11 6.56
CA THR A 92 10.88 -9.28 7.17
C THR A 92 11.76 -10.09 8.11
N VAL A 93 11.20 -11.10 8.82
CA VAL A 93 11.98 -12.05 9.61
C VAL A 93 12.94 -12.84 8.71
N ASP A 94 12.46 -13.35 7.58
CA ASP A 94 13.32 -14.05 6.60
C ASP A 94 14.46 -13.17 6.08
N GLU A 95 14.17 -11.88 5.82
CA GLU A 95 15.18 -10.91 5.41
C GLU A 95 16.20 -10.64 6.53
N TYR A 96 15.75 -10.52 7.78
CA TYR A 96 16.62 -10.34 8.95
C TYR A 96 17.51 -11.56 9.19
N ASP A 97 16.96 -12.77 9.14
CA ASP A 97 17.71 -14.00 9.32
C ASP A 97 18.80 -14.14 8.25
N ARG A 98 18.51 -13.75 7.00
CA ARG A 98 19.51 -13.72 5.93
C ARG A 98 20.65 -12.75 6.23
N TYR A 99 20.37 -11.54 6.70
CA TYR A 99 21.43 -10.57 7.01
C TYR A 99 22.23 -10.97 8.26
N SER A 100 21.57 -11.48 9.29
CA SER A 100 22.23 -11.95 10.51
C SER A 100 23.14 -13.15 10.20
N ARG A 101 22.69 -14.13 9.43
CA ARG A 101 23.56 -15.22 8.98
C ARG A 101 24.81 -14.71 8.25
N LYS A 102 24.67 -13.74 7.33
CA LYS A 102 25.81 -13.11 6.66
C LYS A 102 26.78 -12.40 7.62
N PHE A 103 26.26 -11.78 8.68
CA PHE A 103 27.11 -11.17 9.71
C PHE A 103 27.93 -12.22 10.47
N GLY A 104 27.27 -13.30 10.91
CA GLY A 104 27.95 -14.41 11.59
C GLY A 104 28.99 -15.10 10.72
N GLU A 105 28.66 -15.40 9.46
CA GLU A 105 29.59 -15.98 8.47
C GLU A 105 30.79 -15.05 8.23
N TRP A 106 30.53 -13.75 8.08
CA TRP A 106 31.60 -12.75 7.91
C TRP A 106 32.50 -12.64 9.15
N ALA A 107 31.92 -12.67 10.35
CA ALA A 107 32.69 -12.58 11.60
C ALA A 107 33.62 -13.80 11.79
N VAL A 108 33.17 -14.98 11.37
CA VAL A 108 34.03 -16.19 11.32
C VAL A 108 35.14 -16.03 10.29
N ALA A 109 34.82 -15.54 9.09
CA ALA A 109 35.81 -15.36 8.03
C ALA A 109 36.90 -14.31 8.38
N LYS A 110 36.60 -13.39 9.30
CA LYS A 110 37.57 -12.41 9.85
C LYS A 110 38.26 -12.89 11.13
N GLU A 111 37.99 -14.13 11.56
CA GLU A 111 38.56 -14.74 12.76
C GLU A 111 38.20 -14.01 14.07
N TYR A 112 37.11 -13.22 14.09
CA TYR A 112 36.60 -12.59 15.31
C TYR A 112 35.96 -13.58 16.27
N VAL A 113 35.42 -14.67 15.73
CA VAL A 113 34.79 -15.76 16.46
C VAL A 113 35.04 -17.08 15.74
N SER A 114 34.99 -18.20 16.48
CA SER A 114 35.22 -19.53 15.90
C SER A 114 33.98 -20.05 15.16
N THR A 115 32.78 -19.62 15.58
CA THR A 115 31.52 -20.04 14.95
C THR A 115 30.55 -18.86 14.78
N ALA A 116 29.70 -18.91 13.76
CA ALA A 116 28.70 -17.86 13.52
C ALA A 116 27.68 -17.72 14.67
N LYS A 117 27.49 -18.76 15.48
CA LYS A 117 26.62 -18.72 16.67
C LYS A 117 27.27 -17.94 17.82
N GLU A 118 28.60 -17.99 17.93
CA GLU A 118 29.36 -17.39 19.02
C GLU A 118 29.22 -15.87 19.03
N ILE A 119 29.19 -15.19 17.86
CA ILE A 119 28.99 -13.74 17.81
C ILE A 119 27.70 -13.31 18.53
N TYR A 120 26.68 -14.16 18.59
CA TYR A 120 25.41 -13.86 19.24
C TYR A 120 25.28 -14.43 20.66
N SER A 121 25.78 -15.65 20.88
CA SER A 121 25.67 -16.35 22.16
C SER A 121 26.76 -15.94 23.16
N ASN A 122 27.97 -15.71 22.69
CA ASN A 122 29.12 -15.25 23.48
C ASN A 122 29.90 -14.15 22.70
N PRO A 123 29.24 -13.01 22.39
CA PRO A 123 29.83 -11.90 21.65
C PRO A 123 31.13 -11.41 22.30
N PRO A 124 32.21 -11.22 21.53
CA PRO A 124 33.39 -10.48 21.97
C PRO A 124 33.05 -9.10 22.53
N ARG A 125 33.91 -8.58 23.40
CA ARG A 125 33.76 -7.25 24.04
C ARG A 125 33.55 -6.12 23.03
N ASP A 126 34.22 -6.22 21.89
CA ASP A 126 34.26 -5.27 20.78
C ASP A 126 33.22 -5.53 19.68
N THR A 127 32.21 -6.38 19.93
CA THR A 127 31.16 -6.73 18.96
C THR A 127 30.49 -5.51 18.30
N ALA A 128 30.33 -4.40 19.03
CA ALA A 128 29.82 -3.15 18.46
C ALA A 128 30.72 -2.58 17.34
N TYR A 129 32.05 -2.63 17.52
CA TYR A 129 33.03 -2.18 16.52
C TYR A 129 33.16 -3.18 15.38
N ILE A 130 33.17 -4.48 15.67
CA ILE A 130 33.10 -5.56 14.68
C ILE A 130 31.88 -5.36 13.75
N PHE A 131 30.74 -4.98 14.33
CA PHE A 131 29.54 -4.69 13.56
C PHE A 131 29.65 -3.41 12.70
N CYS A 132 30.28 -2.34 13.21
CA CYS A 132 30.60 -1.15 12.41
C CYS A 132 31.53 -1.47 11.24
N GLU A 133 32.53 -2.32 11.44
CA GLU A 133 33.43 -2.77 10.38
C GLU A 133 32.68 -3.60 9.32
N TRP A 134 31.79 -4.51 9.73
CA TRP A 134 30.97 -5.26 8.78
C TRP A 134 30.18 -4.33 7.86
N ILE A 135 29.57 -3.28 8.42
CA ILE A 135 28.88 -2.25 7.64
C ILE A 135 29.88 -1.45 6.78
N ASN A 136 31.05 -1.12 7.30
CA ASN A 136 32.10 -0.43 6.54
C ASN A 136 32.49 -1.21 5.28
N GLU A 137 32.74 -2.50 5.43
CA GLU A 137 33.17 -3.37 4.33
C GLU A 137 32.13 -3.52 3.24
N HIS A 138 30.86 -3.66 3.62
CA HIS A 138 29.79 -3.94 2.67
C HIS A 138 29.12 -2.69 2.11
N CYS A 139 29.12 -1.60 2.86
CA CYS A 139 28.34 -0.42 2.52
C CYS A 139 29.16 0.84 2.42
N ASP A 140 30.22 1.08 3.19
CA ASP A 140 30.86 2.40 3.18
C ASP A 140 31.74 2.63 1.94
N VAL A 141 31.91 3.90 1.57
CA VAL A 141 32.71 4.34 0.40
C VAL A 141 34.19 4.54 0.75
N VAL A 142 34.52 4.47 2.04
CA VAL A 142 35.88 4.43 2.56
C VAL A 142 36.12 3.12 3.30
N ASP A 143 37.37 2.68 3.35
CA ASP A 143 37.79 1.56 4.19
C ASP A 143 37.99 1.98 5.66
N ILE A 144 38.42 1.03 6.51
CA ILE A 144 38.68 1.27 7.93
C ILE A 144 39.84 2.25 8.18
N ASN A 145 40.72 2.43 7.19
CA ASN A 145 41.82 3.39 7.20
C ASN A 145 41.42 4.74 6.58
N ASN A 146 40.12 4.96 6.35
CA ASN A 146 39.55 6.15 5.72
C ASN A 146 40.05 6.40 4.28
N LYS A 147 40.55 5.36 3.59
CA LYS A 147 40.94 5.44 2.18
C LYS A 147 39.72 5.16 1.29
N PRO A 148 39.54 5.90 0.19
CA PRO A 148 38.45 5.64 -0.76
C PRO A 148 38.51 4.21 -1.30
N ARG A 149 37.37 3.53 -1.35
CA ARG A 149 37.29 2.19 -1.96
C ARG A 149 37.40 2.27 -3.49
N PRO A 150 37.95 1.24 -4.15
CA PRO A 150 37.99 1.17 -5.61
C PRO A 150 36.60 1.27 -6.24
N LYS A 151 36.50 1.99 -7.38
CA LYS A 151 35.22 2.24 -8.07
C LYS A 151 34.54 0.98 -8.62
N ASN A 152 35.28 -0.11 -8.79
CA ASN A 152 34.77 -1.40 -9.29
C ASN A 152 34.11 -2.26 -8.19
N VAL A 153 34.20 -1.87 -6.92
CA VAL A 153 33.55 -2.59 -5.83
C VAL A 153 32.08 -2.17 -5.74
N VAL A 154 31.17 -3.13 -5.89
CA VAL A 154 29.73 -2.90 -5.70
C VAL A 154 29.45 -2.80 -4.22
N LEU A 155 29.17 -1.58 -3.75
CA LEU A 155 28.85 -1.30 -2.35
C LEU A 155 27.34 -1.24 -2.12
N GLY A 156 26.91 -1.73 -0.96
CA GLY A 156 25.54 -1.56 -0.47
C GLY A 156 25.19 -0.07 -0.26
N THR A 157 23.90 0.25 -0.39
CA THR A 157 23.40 1.61 -0.13
C THR A 157 23.30 1.90 1.37
N TYR A 158 23.09 3.15 1.75
CA TYR A 158 22.73 3.49 3.14
C TYR A 158 21.47 2.73 3.62
N GLY A 159 20.51 2.49 2.73
CA GLY A 159 19.34 1.66 3.03
C GLY A 159 19.70 0.20 3.32
N THR A 160 20.69 -0.35 2.62
CA THR A 160 21.24 -1.68 2.91
C THR A 160 21.86 -1.72 4.31
N ALA A 161 22.66 -0.72 4.68
CA ALA A 161 23.24 -0.61 6.02
C ALA A 161 22.17 -0.52 7.13
N GLN A 162 21.07 0.20 6.89
CA GLN A 162 19.95 0.25 7.83
C GLN A 162 19.26 -1.11 8.01
N LYS A 163 19.12 -1.89 6.94
CA LYS A 163 18.59 -3.27 7.01
C LYS A 163 19.53 -4.19 7.78
N MET A 164 20.84 -4.09 7.55
CA MET A 164 21.86 -4.83 8.31
C MET A 164 21.76 -4.52 9.81
N ARG A 165 21.62 -3.24 10.19
CA ARG A 165 21.38 -2.81 11.58
C ARG A 165 20.10 -3.38 12.16
N ALA A 166 18.99 -3.28 11.43
CA ALA A 166 17.70 -3.79 11.91
C ALA A 166 17.71 -5.31 12.11
N ALA A 167 18.37 -6.05 11.21
CA ALA A 167 18.53 -7.50 11.30
C ALA A 167 19.31 -7.92 12.55
N VAL A 168 20.50 -7.35 12.76
CA VAL A 168 21.31 -7.64 13.94
C VAL A 168 20.56 -7.21 15.21
N ALA A 169 19.92 -6.04 15.21
CA ALA A 169 19.09 -5.59 16.33
C ALA A 169 18.01 -6.62 16.69
N TYR A 170 17.29 -7.12 15.69
CA TYR A 170 16.23 -8.11 15.84
C TYR A 170 16.75 -9.44 16.38
N THR A 171 17.86 -9.95 15.83
CA THR A 171 18.44 -11.23 16.24
C THR A 171 18.92 -11.20 17.70
N TYR A 172 19.62 -10.15 18.13
CA TYR A 172 20.03 -10.01 19.54
C TYR A 172 18.83 -9.92 20.49
N ALA A 173 17.82 -9.12 20.11
CA ALA A 173 16.69 -8.85 20.99
C ALA A 173 15.70 -10.03 21.10
N ASN A 174 15.43 -10.73 19.98
CA ASN A 174 14.32 -11.69 19.93
C ASN A 174 14.77 -13.15 19.80
N ILE A 175 15.92 -13.42 19.17
CA ILE A 175 16.43 -14.79 18.99
C ILE A 175 17.33 -15.19 20.16
N HIS A 176 18.31 -14.33 20.48
CA HIS A 176 19.29 -14.61 21.55
C HIS A 176 18.93 -14.01 22.90
N SER A 177 17.79 -13.31 23.00
CA SER A 177 17.26 -12.74 24.24
C SER A 177 18.26 -11.87 25.03
N ARG A 178 19.22 -11.21 24.37
CA ARG A 178 20.18 -10.31 25.01
C ARG A 178 19.62 -8.91 25.31
N GLY A 179 18.36 -8.68 24.94
CA GLY A 179 17.63 -7.45 25.26
C GLY A 179 17.67 -6.37 24.18
N ARG A 180 17.11 -5.20 24.54
CA ARG A 180 16.96 -4.01 23.68
C ARG A 180 17.71 -2.80 24.24
N THR A 181 18.52 -3.01 25.27
CA THR A 181 19.37 -1.98 25.85
C THR A 181 20.58 -1.74 24.95
N PRO A 182 21.16 -0.53 24.98
CA PRO A 182 22.46 -0.27 24.38
C PRO A 182 23.50 -1.30 24.85
N TRP A 183 24.46 -1.61 23.97
CA TRP A 183 25.56 -2.54 24.26
C TRP A 183 26.41 -2.07 25.43
N ASN A 184 26.64 -2.95 26.40
CA ASN A 184 27.60 -2.73 27.46
C ASN A 184 28.83 -3.64 27.23
N PRO A 185 30.01 -3.08 26.95
CA PRO A 185 31.21 -3.88 26.68
C PRO A 185 31.79 -4.54 27.95
N VAL A 186 31.42 -4.10 29.15
CA VAL A 186 31.98 -4.64 30.40
C VAL A 186 31.39 -6.02 30.69
N ASP A 187 30.07 -6.16 30.57
CA ASP A 187 29.34 -7.39 30.82
C ASP A 187 28.99 -8.15 29.53
N GLN A 188 29.38 -7.61 28.37
CA GLN A 188 29.04 -8.14 27.04
C GLN A 188 27.53 -8.34 26.86
N SER A 189 26.72 -7.45 27.46
CA SER A 189 25.27 -7.52 27.46
C SER A 189 24.63 -6.43 26.59
N GLY A 190 23.34 -6.59 26.30
CA GLY A 190 22.60 -5.67 25.45
C GLY A 190 22.78 -5.94 23.95
N ASN A 191 22.59 -4.89 23.15
CA ASN A 191 22.53 -5.00 21.70
C ASN A 191 23.61 -4.15 21.00
N PRO A 192 24.60 -4.76 20.32
CA PRO A 192 25.70 -4.05 19.67
C PRO A 192 25.23 -3.03 18.63
N SER A 193 24.13 -3.33 17.93
CA SER A 193 23.53 -2.43 16.93
C SER A 193 22.90 -1.15 17.52
N LEU A 194 22.70 -1.11 18.84
CA LEU A 194 22.17 0.01 19.61
C LEU A 194 23.26 0.72 20.44
N SER A 195 24.53 0.35 20.26
CA SER A 195 25.65 1.02 20.92
C SER A 195 25.84 2.47 20.47
N ASP A 196 26.55 3.25 21.28
CA ASP A 196 26.96 4.61 20.94
C ASP A 196 27.89 4.62 19.72
N ALA A 197 28.83 3.67 19.65
CA ALA A 197 29.73 3.52 18.50
C ALA A 197 28.97 3.37 17.17
N VAL A 198 27.91 2.56 17.12
CA VAL A 198 27.05 2.42 15.94
C VAL A 198 26.23 3.68 15.70
N SER A 199 25.74 4.31 16.77
CA SER A 199 24.94 5.53 16.68
C SER A 199 25.74 6.72 16.16
N ASP A 200 27.03 6.81 16.47
CA ASP A 200 27.95 7.82 15.94
C ASP A 200 28.40 7.52 14.51
N TYR A 201 28.58 6.23 14.19
CA TYR A 201 29.00 5.79 12.87
C TYR A 201 27.95 6.07 11.78
N PHE A 202 26.66 5.81 12.04
CA PHE A 202 25.59 5.92 11.04
C PHE A 202 25.39 7.33 10.44
N PRO A 203 25.37 8.43 11.22
CA PRO A 203 25.31 9.79 10.69
C PRO A 203 26.49 10.10 9.76
N SER A 204 27.69 9.64 10.13
CA SER A 204 28.90 9.82 9.31
C SER A 204 28.86 9.00 8.03
N LEU A 205 28.43 7.73 8.10
CA LEU A 205 28.16 6.89 6.94
C LEU A 205 27.14 7.56 6.00
N ARG A 206 26.03 8.08 6.54
CA ARG A 206 25.01 8.78 5.77
C ARG A 206 25.59 9.98 5.00
N ARG A 207 26.40 10.82 5.67
CA ARG A 207 27.05 11.98 5.04
C ARG A 207 27.99 11.55 3.90
N ARG A 208 28.83 10.54 4.13
CA ARG A 208 29.74 10.00 3.11
C ARG A 208 28.98 9.42 1.91
N LYS A 209 27.91 8.66 2.18
CA LYS A 209 27.03 8.11 1.15
C LYS A 209 26.38 9.19 0.29
N VAL A 210 25.79 10.21 0.92
CA VAL A 210 25.20 11.35 0.19
C VAL A 210 26.25 12.06 -0.66
N LYS A 211 27.47 12.28 -0.13
CA LYS A 211 28.58 12.89 -0.88
C LYS A 211 29.01 12.03 -2.07
N ALA A 212 28.97 10.72 -1.94
CA ALA A 212 29.27 9.76 -3.01
C ALA A 212 28.11 9.54 -4.00
N GLY A 213 27.03 10.32 -3.90
CA GLY A 213 25.88 10.22 -4.81
C GLY A 213 24.84 9.17 -4.42
N ASP A 214 25.02 8.45 -3.30
CA ASP A 214 23.97 7.63 -2.69
C ASP A 214 22.97 8.57 -2.00
N ARG A 215 22.19 9.24 -2.85
CA ARG A 215 21.03 9.99 -2.42
C ARG A 215 19.94 8.96 -2.21
N SER A 216 19.56 8.75 -0.95
CA SER A 216 18.22 8.27 -0.63
C SER A 216 17.25 9.37 -1.07
N VAL A 217 17.03 9.47 -2.38
CA VAL A 217 16.07 10.42 -2.94
C VAL A 217 14.75 9.91 -2.39
N PRO A 218 14.05 10.69 -1.54
CA PRO A 218 12.71 10.32 -1.14
C PRO A 218 11.95 9.99 -2.43
N SER A 219 11.31 8.82 -2.49
CA SER A 219 10.52 8.41 -3.67
C SER A 219 9.79 9.62 -4.22
N LYS A 220 10.09 9.98 -5.47
CA LYS A 220 9.41 11.04 -6.20
C LYS A 220 7.93 10.76 -6.14
N THR A 221 7.15 11.81 -5.95
CA THR A 221 5.70 11.74 -5.92
C THR A 221 5.19 11.66 -7.35
N LEU A 222 4.10 10.91 -7.56
CA LEU A 222 3.37 11.04 -8.83
C LEU A 222 2.72 12.42 -8.82
N THR A 223 3.20 13.29 -9.70
CA THR A 223 2.64 14.63 -9.84
C THR A 223 1.34 14.59 -10.63
N ASP A 224 0.61 15.70 -10.64
CA ASP A 224 -0.61 15.81 -11.45
C ASP A 224 -0.34 15.56 -12.93
N ASN A 225 0.71 16.20 -13.45
CA ASN A 225 1.18 16.04 -14.82
C ASN A 225 1.65 14.61 -15.13
N ASP A 226 2.30 13.92 -14.20
CA ASP A 226 2.73 12.53 -14.42
C ASP A 226 1.51 11.62 -14.66
N ILE A 227 0.46 11.79 -13.85
CA ILE A 227 -0.76 10.97 -13.97
C ILE A 227 -1.57 11.34 -15.21
N ALA A 228 -1.67 12.62 -15.55
CA ALA A 228 -2.34 13.07 -16.78
C ALA A 228 -1.70 12.43 -18.02
N LYS A 229 -0.38 12.46 -18.13
CA LYS A 229 0.34 11.80 -19.24
C LYS A 229 0.07 10.30 -19.30
N ILE A 230 0.12 9.59 -18.16
CA ILE A 230 -0.16 8.15 -18.11
C ILE A 230 -1.61 7.87 -18.53
N TYR A 231 -2.55 8.72 -18.10
CA TYR A 231 -3.96 8.62 -18.45
C TYR A 231 -4.17 8.80 -19.96
N ASP A 232 -3.70 9.91 -20.53
CA ASP A 232 -3.83 10.23 -21.96
C ASP A 232 -3.22 9.12 -22.83
N TYR A 233 -2.03 8.64 -22.46
CA TYR A 233 -1.40 7.53 -23.17
C TYR A 233 -2.22 6.24 -23.05
N THR A 234 -2.78 5.94 -21.87
CA THR A 234 -3.61 4.75 -21.68
C THR A 234 -4.92 4.81 -22.48
N GLU A 235 -5.54 5.99 -22.59
CA GLU A 235 -6.75 6.21 -23.38
C GLU A 235 -6.46 6.19 -24.89
N SER A 236 -5.28 6.64 -25.32
CA SER A 236 -4.88 6.59 -26.74
C SER A 236 -4.72 5.17 -27.29
N ILE A 237 -4.61 4.17 -26.40
CA ILE A 237 -4.55 2.76 -26.76
C ILE A 237 -5.97 2.27 -27.04
N THR A 238 -6.38 2.41 -28.29
CA THR A 238 -7.71 2.01 -28.79
C THR A 238 -7.76 0.52 -29.13
N HIS A 239 -6.67 -0.08 -29.59
CA HIS A 239 -6.61 -1.48 -29.98
C HIS A 239 -5.24 -2.10 -29.66
N TYR A 240 -5.24 -3.28 -29.05
CA TYR A 240 -4.11 -4.20 -29.15
C TYR A 240 -4.62 -5.44 -29.84
N ASP A 241 -4.14 -5.69 -31.06
CA ASP A 241 -4.13 -7.04 -31.59
C ASP A 241 -3.28 -7.90 -30.65
N ALA A 242 -3.80 -9.08 -30.29
CA ALA A 242 -3.07 -10.04 -29.47
C ALA A 242 -1.67 -10.40 -30.03
N ALA A 243 -1.42 -10.10 -31.31
CA ALA A 243 -0.16 -10.30 -32.01
C ALA A 243 1.00 -9.38 -31.56
N ASP A 244 0.73 -8.21 -30.97
CA ASP A 244 1.78 -7.23 -30.60
C ASP A 244 2.23 -7.33 -29.13
N TYR A 245 1.80 -8.41 -28.45
CA TYR A 245 2.13 -8.70 -27.06
C TYR A 245 3.63 -8.90 -26.83
N ASP A 246 4.37 -9.32 -27.86
CA ASP A 246 5.82 -9.53 -27.79
C ASP A 246 6.64 -8.22 -27.86
N LYS A 247 6.05 -7.11 -28.35
CA LYS A 247 6.77 -5.82 -28.50
C LYS A 247 6.42 -4.80 -27.41
N THR A 248 5.25 -4.92 -26.79
CA THR A 248 4.77 -3.95 -25.80
C THR A 248 4.65 -4.60 -24.43
N TRP A 249 5.21 -3.96 -23.41
CA TRP A 249 5.14 -4.50 -22.06
C TRP A 249 3.68 -4.39 -21.57
N GLY A 250 2.94 -5.50 -21.54
CA GLY A 250 1.58 -5.58 -21.00
C GLY A 250 0.49 -4.87 -21.84
N GLY A 251 -0.62 -5.56 -22.13
CA GLY A 251 -1.75 -4.98 -22.87
C GLY A 251 -2.54 -3.90 -22.12
N ARG A 252 -3.57 -3.35 -22.78
CA ARG A 252 -4.46 -2.28 -22.26
C ARG A 252 -4.98 -2.54 -20.85
N LEU A 253 -5.36 -3.77 -20.55
CA LEU A 253 -5.88 -4.16 -19.23
C LEU A 253 -4.85 -3.93 -18.10
N VAL A 254 -3.56 -4.19 -18.33
CA VAL A 254 -2.50 -3.97 -17.34
C VAL A 254 -2.30 -2.48 -17.07
N ARG A 255 -2.47 -1.63 -18.09
CA ARG A 255 -2.37 -0.17 -17.96
C ARG A 255 -3.54 0.40 -17.20
N LEU A 256 -4.76 -0.01 -17.54
CA LEU A 256 -5.97 0.35 -16.79
C LEU A 256 -5.86 -0.09 -15.32
N GLN A 257 -5.39 -1.32 -15.07
CA GLN A 257 -5.14 -1.81 -13.72
C GLN A 257 -4.13 -0.92 -12.98
N THR A 258 -3.02 -0.58 -13.62
CA THR A 258 -1.95 0.24 -13.02
C THR A 258 -2.43 1.67 -12.74
N HIS A 259 -3.15 2.28 -13.68
CA HIS A 259 -3.75 3.61 -13.51
C HIS A 259 -4.76 3.62 -12.35
N SER A 260 -5.66 2.64 -12.32
CA SER A 260 -6.64 2.47 -11.24
C SER A 260 -5.96 2.35 -9.86
N ILE A 261 -4.91 1.52 -9.74
CA ILE A 261 -4.12 1.40 -8.51
C ILE A 261 -3.50 2.76 -8.10
N ASN A 262 -2.96 3.50 -9.07
CA ASN A 262 -2.32 4.80 -8.80
C ASN A 262 -3.34 5.80 -8.24
N THR A 263 -4.46 5.98 -8.93
CA THR A 263 -5.49 6.94 -8.51
C THR A 263 -6.13 6.55 -7.19
N MET A 264 -6.36 5.24 -6.95
CA MET A 264 -6.92 4.75 -5.69
C MET A 264 -5.95 4.91 -4.52
N GLY A 265 -4.67 4.64 -4.73
CA GLY A 265 -3.64 4.85 -3.71
C GLY A 265 -3.47 6.31 -3.33
N GLU A 266 -3.59 7.22 -4.30
CA GLU A 266 -3.57 8.66 -4.05
C GLU A 266 -4.83 9.15 -3.33
N ALA A 267 -6.02 8.78 -3.80
CA ALA A 267 -7.28 9.21 -3.20
C ALA A 267 -7.42 8.74 -1.74
N LEU A 268 -6.98 7.53 -1.43
CA LEU A 268 -7.06 6.95 -0.08
C LEU A 268 -5.82 7.17 0.79
N LEU A 269 -4.80 7.85 0.27
CA LEU A 269 -3.49 8.04 0.92
C LEU A 269 -2.83 6.70 1.37
N LEU A 270 -2.96 5.68 0.53
CA LEU A 270 -2.46 4.33 0.78
C LEU A 270 -1.10 4.08 0.13
N ARG A 271 -0.33 3.18 0.72
CA ARG A 271 0.84 2.57 0.07
C ARG A 271 0.36 1.56 -0.96
N SER A 272 1.17 1.29 -1.99
CA SER A 272 0.79 0.29 -2.99
C SER A 272 0.47 -1.08 -2.37
N ALA A 273 1.24 -1.52 -1.38
CA ALA A 273 0.96 -2.78 -0.68
C ALA A 273 -0.42 -2.81 0.01
N GLU A 274 -0.94 -1.67 0.47
CA GLU A 274 -2.27 -1.58 1.11
C GLU A 274 -3.38 -1.61 0.05
N VAL A 275 -3.21 -0.87 -1.06
CA VAL A 275 -4.16 -0.86 -2.19
C VAL A 275 -4.34 -2.25 -2.81
N LEU A 276 -3.24 -3.00 -2.94
CA LEU A 276 -3.23 -4.33 -3.56
C LEU A 276 -3.91 -5.41 -2.69
N GLN A 277 -4.26 -5.12 -1.45
CA GLN A 277 -4.99 -6.03 -0.56
C GLN A 277 -6.51 -5.79 -0.55
N ILE A 278 -7.01 -4.73 -1.19
CA ILE A 278 -8.45 -4.45 -1.28
C ILE A 278 -9.13 -5.57 -2.05
N LYS A 279 -10.27 -6.03 -1.54
CA LYS A 279 -11.14 -7.05 -2.15
C LYS A 279 -12.46 -6.45 -2.61
N TRP A 280 -13.22 -7.23 -3.38
CA TRP A 280 -14.59 -6.90 -3.76
C TRP A 280 -15.52 -6.69 -2.56
N ASP A 281 -15.39 -7.53 -1.54
CA ASP A 281 -16.20 -7.44 -0.33
C ASP A 281 -15.88 -6.18 0.51
N ASP A 282 -14.80 -5.47 0.18
CA ASP A 282 -14.39 -4.25 0.85
C ASP A 282 -14.99 -3.00 0.19
N ILE A 283 -15.71 -3.11 -0.93
CA ILE A 283 -16.26 -1.97 -1.67
C ILE A 283 -17.79 -2.01 -1.80
N GLU A 284 -18.41 -0.84 -1.74
CA GLU A 284 -19.86 -0.66 -1.87
C GLU A 284 -20.12 0.59 -2.72
N PHE A 285 -20.90 0.44 -3.79
CA PHE A 285 -21.27 1.57 -4.66
C PHE A 285 -22.47 2.32 -4.08
N GLY A 286 -22.34 3.64 -3.95
CA GLY A 286 -23.45 4.53 -3.66
C GLY A 286 -24.08 5.05 -4.96
N PHE A 287 -25.40 5.03 -5.03
CA PHE A 287 -26.18 5.46 -6.19
C PHE A 287 -27.03 6.69 -5.84
N ASP A 288 -27.23 7.58 -6.80
CA ASP A 288 -28.21 8.67 -6.69
C ASP A 288 -29.65 8.16 -6.93
N GLU A 289 -30.62 9.08 -6.83
CA GLU A 289 -32.04 8.80 -7.06
C GLU A 289 -32.34 8.29 -8.48
N LYS A 290 -31.47 8.58 -9.44
CA LYS A 290 -31.58 8.13 -10.84
C LYS A 290 -30.88 6.79 -11.07
N GLY A 291 -30.29 6.20 -10.03
CA GLY A 291 -29.53 4.96 -10.10
C GLY A 291 -28.13 5.11 -10.71
N ALA A 292 -27.62 6.34 -10.84
CA ALA A 292 -26.25 6.59 -11.27
C ALA A 292 -25.31 6.41 -10.08
N ALA A 293 -24.22 5.66 -10.28
CA ALA A 293 -23.22 5.49 -9.24
C ALA A 293 -22.44 6.82 -9.05
N ILE A 294 -22.51 7.41 -7.86
CA ILE A 294 -21.95 8.74 -7.56
C ILE A 294 -20.73 8.66 -6.65
N ASN A 295 -20.63 7.60 -5.84
CA ASN A 295 -19.51 7.40 -4.94
C ASN A 295 -19.28 5.91 -4.67
N LEU A 296 -18.12 5.64 -4.08
CA LEU A 296 -17.65 4.33 -3.72
C LEU A 296 -17.20 4.39 -2.26
N LYS A 297 -17.89 3.64 -1.41
CA LYS A 297 -17.49 3.39 -0.03
C LYS A 297 -16.52 2.23 0.00
N ILE A 298 -15.41 2.39 0.72
CA ILE A 298 -14.33 1.41 0.81
C ILE A 298 -13.99 1.18 2.27
N ILE A 299 -13.96 -0.08 2.67
CA ILE A 299 -13.49 -0.53 3.99
C ILE A 299 -12.06 -1.04 3.82
N ILE A 300 -11.08 -0.29 4.32
CA ILE A 300 -9.68 -0.66 4.10
C ILE A 300 -9.32 -1.83 5.04
N PRO A 301 -8.94 -3.00 4.50
CA PRO A 301 -8.82 -4.23 5.30
C PRO A 301 -7.63 -4.20 6.26
N THR A 302 -6.53 -3.57 5.85
CA THR A 302 -5.32 -3.43 6.69
C THR A 302 -4.70 -2.05 6.50
N ARG A 303 -4.25 -1.42 7.59
CA ARG A 303 -3.33 -0.29 7.55
C ARG A 303 -2.09 -0.64 8.36
N LYS A 304 -0.90 -0.30 7.84
CA LYS A 304 0.35 -0.57 8.57
C LYS A 304 0.40 0.09 9.97
N ASN A 305 -0.35 1.17 10.15
CA ASN A 305 -0.37 1.95 11.39
C ASN A 305 -1.52 1.53 12.33
N ASP A 306 -2.39 0.63 11.88
CA ASP A 306 -3.41 0.07 12.76
C ASP A 306 -2.79 -1.08 13.55
N GLN A 307 -2.30 -0.76 14.76
CA GLN A 307 -1.67 -1.73 15.66
C GLN A 307 -2.68 -2.70 16.28
N TYR A 308 -3.98 -2.41 16.19
CA TYR A 308 -5.04 -3.14 16.88
C TYR A 308 -5.85 -4.05 15.95
N GLY A 309 -5.58 -4.03 14.63
CA GLY A 309 -6.26 -4.88 13.65
C GLY A 309 -7.76 -4.57 13.50
N THR A 310 -8.19 -3.38 13.93
CA THR A 310 -9.56 -2.92 13.72
C THR A 310 -9.71 -2.44 12.28
N LYS A 311 -10.68 -2.99 11.54
CA LYS A 311 -11.01 -2.51 10.20
C LYS A 311 -11.05 -0.98 10.21
N ALA A 312 -10.24 -0.36 9.35
CA ALA A 312 -10.14 1.09 9.33
C ALA A 312 -11.50 1.69 8.99
N ASN A 313 -11.76 2.90 9.49
CA ASN A 313 -12.98 3.63 9.20
C ASN A 313 -13.23 3.68 7.68
N PRO A 314 -14.48 3.48 7.24
CA PRO A 314 -14.84 3.57 5.84
C PRO A 314 -14.36 4.89 5.24
N SER A 315 -13.99 4.82 3.97
CA SER A 315 -13.52 5.94 3.16
C SER A 315 -14.40 6.04 1.94
N TRP A 316 -14.82 7.25 1.57
CA TRP A 316 -15.65 7.51 0.40
C TRP A 316 -14.79 8.12 -0.71
N ILE A 317 -14.99 7.61 -1.93
CA ILE A 317 -14.40 8.14 -3.16
C ILE A 317 -15.55 8.61 -4.04
N HIS A 318 -15.54 9.89 -4.38
CA HIS A 318 -16.58 10.47 -5.23
C HIS A 318 -16.16 10.52 -6.68
N LEU A 319 -17.14 10.54 -7.56
CA LEU A 319 -16.93 10.94 -8.95
C LEU A 319 -16.43 12.38 -9.00
N LEU A 320 -15.25 12.61 -9.57
CA LEU A 320 -14.69 13.96 -9.73
C LEU A 320 -15.24 14.61 -11.00
N PRO A 321 -15.10 15.94 -11.20
CA PRO A 321 -15.36 16.57 -12.49
C PRO A 321 -14.49 16.04 -13.64
N ASP A 322 -14.88 16.27 -14.88
CA ASP A 322 -14.18 15.75 -16.07
C ASP A 322 -12.77 16.34 -16.24
N GLN A 323 -12.54 17.60 -15.81
CA GLN A 323 -11.19 18.18 -15.84
C GLN A 323 -10.18 17.46 -14.91
N PHE A 324 -10.67 16.59 -14.02
CA PHE A 324 -9.85 15.75 -13.16
C PHE A 324 -10.05 14.26 -13.46
N ALA A 325 -10.46 13.90 -14.69
CA ALA A 325 -10.68 12.52 -15.10
C ALA A 325 -9.46 11.63 -14.84
N HIS A 326 -8.26 12.10 -15.15
CA HIS A 326 -6.99 11.39 -14.92
C HIS A 326 -6.70 11.08 -13.45
N ARG A 327 -7.29 11.82 -12.50
CA ARG A 327 -7.14 11.57 -11.05
C ARG A 327 -8.36 10.94 -10.40
N CYS A 328 -9.44 10.78 -11.16
CA CYS A 328 -10.68 10.28 -10.61
C CYS A 328 -10.58 8.78 -10.35
N ALA A 329 -10.25 8.43 -9.09
CA ALA A 329 -10.15 7.04 -8.66
C ALA A 329 -11.45 6.24 -8.90
N PHE A 330 -12.61 6.88 -8.79
CA PHE A 330 -13.89 6.29 -9.15
C PHE A 330 -13.95 5.89 -10.64
N ARG A 331 -13.65 6.83 -11.56
CA ARG A 331 -13.61 6.54 -13.00
C ARG A 331 -12.55 5.48 -13.32
N GLY A 332 -11.33 5.65 -12.82
CA GLY A 332 -10.23 4.72 -13.06
C GLY A 332 -10.56 3.29 -12.62
N LEU A 333 -11.26 3.13 -11.48
CA LEU A 333 -11.77 1.83 -11.06
C LEU A 333 -12.86 1.31 -11.99
N CYS A 334 -13.90 2.08 -12.28
CA CYS A 334 -15.00 1.66 -13.15
C CYS A 334 -14.51 1.25 -14.55
N THR A 335 -13.61 2.02 -15.16
CA THR A 335 -13.02 1.69 -16.48
C THR A 335 -12.25 0.38 -16.43
N TYR A 336 -11.43 0.17 -15.39
CA TYR A 336 -10.71 -1.09 -15.21
C TYR A 336 -11.66 -2.28 -15.01
N LEU A 337 -12.67 -2.15 -14.14
CA LEU A 337 -13.63 -3.21 -13.84
C LEU A 337 -14.47 -3.60 -15.07
N HIS A 338 -14.87 -2.60 -15.85
CA HIS A 338 -15.57 -2.83 -17.11
C HIS A 338 -14.70 -3.62 -18.09
N ALA A 339 -13.44 -3.22 -18.26
CA ALA A 339 -12.51 -3.91 -19.16
C ALA A 339 -12.10 -5.31 -18.66
N SER A 340 -12.02 -5.52 -17.34
CA SER A 340 -11.55 -6.77 -16.76
C SER A 340 -12.65 -7.83 -16.62
N THR A 341 -13.93 -7.42 -16.64
CA THR A 341 -15.11 -8.26 -16.34
C THR A 341 -15.04 -8.98 -14.98
N HIS A 342 -14.16 -8.52 -14.10
CA HIS A 342 -13.88 -9.12 -12.81
C HIS A 342 -14.97 -8.72 -11.81
N THR A 343 -15.39 -9.63 -10.92
CA THR A 343 -16.51 -9.38 -10.00
C THR A 343 -16.36 -9.98 -8.60
N ALA A 344 -15.24 -10.66 -8.29
CA ALA A 344 -15.06 -11.31 -6.99
C ALA A 344 -13.58 -11.51 -6.61
N GLY A 345 -13.24 -11.50 -5.33
CA GLY A 345 -11.86 -11.72 -4.85
C GLY A 345 -11.07 -10.43 -4.66
N TYR A 346 -9.76 -10.45 -4.95
CA TYR A 346 -8.92 -9.24 -4.87
C TYR A 346 -9.29 -8.25 -5.96
N LEU A 347 -9.41 -6.97 -5.64
CA LEU A 347 -9.75 -5.94 -6.63
C LEU A 347 -8.70 -5.85 -7.75
N TYR A 348 -7.43 -6.07 -7.40
CA TYR A 348 -6.29 -6.08 -8.32
C TYR A 348 -5.60 -7.45 -8.34
N PRO A 349 -6.20 -8.46 -9.01
CA PRO A 349 -5.57 -9.75 -9.19
C PRO A 349 -4.35 -9.64 -10.12
N ARG A 350 -3.42 -10.58 -9.99
CA ARG A 350 -2.33 -10.72 -10.96
C ARG A 350 -2.91 -11.14 -12.31
N ILE A 351 -2.46 -10.47 -13.36
CA ILE A 351 -2.75 -10.78 -14.77
C ILE A 351 -1.62 -11.68 -15.33
N THR A 352 -1.96 -12.79 -15.98
CA THR A 352 -0.99 -13.69 -16.64
C THR A 352 -0.50 -13.08 -17.95
N LYS A 353 0.50 -13.72 -18.58
CA LYS A 353 0.92 -13.32 -19.94
C LYS A 353 -0.20 -13.50 -20.98
N GLY A 354 -1.13 -14.42 -20.75
CA GLY A 354 -2.30 -14.61 -21.62
C GLY A 354 -3.43 -13.60 -21.37
N GLY A 355 -3.25 -12.62 -20.48
CA GLY A 355 -4.32 -11.68 -20.11
C GLY A 355 -5.31 -12.21 -19.08
N GLU A 356 -5.15 -13.45 -18.61
CA GLU A 356 -6.07 -14.06 -17.65
C GLU A 356 -5.88 -13.50 -16.24
N LEU A 357 -6.98 -13.34 -15.51
CA LEU A 357 -6.97 -12.92 -14.11
C LEU A 357 -6.78 -14.12 -13.19
N THR A 358 -5.79 -14.05 -12.29
CA THR A 358 -5.56 -15.10 -11.28
C THR A 358 -6.29 -14.81 -9.96
N ARG A 359 -6.40 -15.81 -9.09
CA ARG A 359 -6.94 -15.60 -7.72
C ARG A 359 -5.97 -14.93 -6.75
N ARG A 360 -4.71 -14.73 -7.16
CA ARG A 360 -3.66 -14.14 -6.32
C ARG A 360 -3.62 -12.63 -6.52
N PRO A 361 -3.36 -11.84 -5.47
CA PRO A 361 -3.22 -10.40 -5.62
C PRO A 361 -1.98 -10.09 -6.48
N LEU A 362 -2.02 -8.97 -7.20
CA LEU A 362 -0.83 -8.41 -7.83
C LEU A 362 0.22 -8.13 -6.76
N SER A 363 1.46 -8.56 -6.98
CA SER A 363 2.54 -8.34 -6.02
C SER A 363 3.03 -6.89 -6.09
N GLY A 364 3.48 -6.33 -4.96
CA GLY A 364 4.04 -4.98 -4.93
C GLY A 364 5.24 -4.81 -5.87
N ARG A 365 6.05 -5.86 -6.06
CA ARG A 365 7.17 -5.87 -7.03
C ARG A 365 6.66 -5.77 -8.46
N LYS A 366 5.65 -6.56 -8.83
CA LYS A 366 5.10 -6.53 -10.19
C LYS A 366 4.34 -5.23 -10.47
N TYR A 367 3.62 -4.70 -9.49
CA TYR A 367 3.04 -3.36 -9.59
C TYR A 367 4.10 -2.29 -9.87
N LEU A 368 5.22 -2.27 -9.12
CA LEU A 368 6.29 -1.31 -9.36
C LEU A 368 6.90 -1.47 -10.75
N GLU A 369 7.08 -2.70 -11.22
CA GLU A 369 7.52 -2.96 -12.59
C GLU A 369 6.54 -2.35 -13.62
N ASN A 370 5.24 -2.60 -13.47
CA ASN A 370 4.22 -2.03 -14.36
C ASN A 370 4.21 -0.49 -14.30
N LEU A 371 4.28 0.11 -13.10
CA LEU A 371 4.34 1.56 -12.94
C LEU A 371 5.56 2.15 -13.65
N ARG A 372 6.74 1.54 -13.48
CA ARG A 372 7.97 2.03 -14.10
C ARG A 372 7.87 2.02 -15.61
N HIS A 373 7.32 0.95 -16.16
CA HIS A 373 7.14 0.93 -17.58
C HIS A 373 6.05 1.93 -18.04
N SER A 374 4.97 2.16 -17.27
CA SER A 374 3.97 3.21 -17.57
C SER A 374 4.61 4.59 -17.65
N LEU A 375 5.59 4.84 -16.79
CA LEU A 375 6.37 6.08 -16.81
C LEU A 375 7.28 6.16 -18.05
N MET A 376 7.90 5.05 -18.45
CA MET A 376 8.74 5.00 -19.66
C MET A 376 7.93 5.26 -20.93
N ASP A 377 6.71 4.73 -21.03
CA ASP A 377 5.79 4.98 -22.16
C ASP A 377 5.52 6.48 -22.39
N VAL A 378 5.60 7.28 -21.33
CA VAL A 378 5.38 8.73 -21.37
C VAL A 378 6.67 9.53 -21.18
N ASN A 379 7.83 8.90 -21.42
CA ASN A 379 9.16 9.49 -21.34
C ASN A 379 9.49 10.12 -19.97
N ILE A 380 9.09 9.47 -18.88
CA ILE A 380 9.44 9.84 -17.50
C ILE A 380 10.41 8.82 -16.92
N ASP A 381 11.51 9.30 -16.31
CA ASP A 381 12.47 8.43 -15.63
C ASP A 381 11.83 7.65 -14.46
N PRO A 382 11.76 6.31 -14.54
CA PRO A 382 11.11 5.48 -13.53
C PRO A 382 11.93 5.30 -12.25
N GLN A 383 13.24 5.57 -12.24
CA GLN A 383 14.13 5.21 -11.13
C GLN A 383 13.83 5.99 -9.85
N ALA A 384 13.28 7.19 -9.98
CA ALA A 384 12.94 8.03 -8.85
C ALA A 384 11.67 7.59 -8.10
N TYR A 385 10.86 6.67 -8.66
CA TYR A 385 9.56 6.26 -8.11
C TYR A 385 9.66 4.94 -7.32
N GLY A 386 9.03 4.92 -6.14
CA GLY A 386 9.01 3.77 -5.24
C GLY A 386 7.66 3.57 -4.56
N THR A 387 7.61 2.70 -3.55
CA THR A 387 6.36 2.26 -2.88
C THR A 387 5.57 3.36 -2.17
N HIS A 388 6.17 4.54 -1.97
CA HIS A 388 5.56 5.68 -1.30
C HIS A 388 5.11 6.80 -2.25
N CYS A 389 5.30 6.64 -3.57
CA CYS A 389 4.93 7.68 -4.54
C CYS A 389 3.44 8.03 -4.48
N LEU A 390 2.55 7.03 -4.30
CA LEU A 390 1.09 7.21 -4.25
C LEU A 390 0.65 8.04 -3.05
N ARG A 391 0.88 7.53 -1.83
CA ARG A 391 0.50 8.22 -0.59
C ARG A 391 1.03 9.65 -0.52
N ARG A 392 2.23 9.91 -1.03
CA ARG A 392 2.80 11.27 -1.05
C ARG A 392 2.23 12.13 -2.18
N GLY A 393 2.03 11.56 -3.38
CA GLY A 393 1.40 12.25 -4.52
C GLY A 393 -0.01 12.70 -4.19
N GLY A 394 -0.83 11.78 -3.66
CA GLY A 394 -2.19 12.07 -3.19
C GLY A 394 -2.21 13.16 -2.11
N ALA A 395 -1.33 13.08 -1.11
CA ALA A 395 -1.27 14.09 -0.06
C ALA A 395 -0.87 15.47 -0.59
N GLN A 396 0.10 15.53 -1.51
CA GLN A 396 0.51 16.78 -2.14
C GLN A 396 -0.61 17.36 -3.00
N TRP A 397 -1.28 16.53 -3.80
CA TRP A 397 -2.37 16.97 -4.67
C TRP A 397 -3.57 17.44 -3.85
N LEU A 398 -4.02 16.66 -2.87
CA LEU A 398 -5.13 17.05 -2.00
C LEU A 398 -4.83 18.36 -1.26
N HIS A 399 -3.61 18.53 -0.75
CA HIS A 399 -3.26 19.76 -0.05
C HIS A 399 -3.11 20.97 -0.99
N ARG A 400 -2.38 20.80 -2.11
CA ARG A 400 -1.96 21.91 -2.98
C ARG A 400 -3.03 22.28 -4.00
N VAL A 401 -3.73 21.30 -4.55
CA VAL A 401 -4.73 21.48 -5.60
C VAL A 401 -6.14 21.41 -5.01
N TRP A 402 -6.45 20.38 -4.23
CA TRP A 402 -7.81 20.22 -3.69
C TRP A 402 -8.11 21.13 -2.48
N GLY A 403 -7.08 21.71 -1.86
CA GLY A 403 -7.23 22.65 -0.74
C GLY A 403 -7.52 22.00 0.61
N VAL A 404 -7.34 20.68 0.75
CA VAL A 404 -7.55 19.97 2.03
C VAL A 404 -6.54 20.47 3.06
N LYS A 405 -7.02 20.78 4.27
CA LYS A 405 -6.14 21.19 5.37
C LYS A 405 -5.25 20.03 5.78
N ILE A 406 -4.09 20.35 6.34
CA ILE A 406 -3.14 19.32 6.73
C ILE A 406 -3.69 18.46 7.88
N SER A 407 -4.45 19.04 8.82
CA SER A 407 -5.16 18.31 9.89
C SER A 407 -6.13 17.28 9.34
N GLU A 408 -6.98 17.69 8.40
CA GLU A 408 -7.95 16.84 7.69
C GLU A 408 -7.23 15.71 6.91
N LEU A 409 -6.12 16.00 6.22
CA LEU A 409 -5.31 14.99 5.54
C LEU A 409 -4.73 13.96 6.49
N CYS A 410 -4.26 14.42 7.64
CA CYS A 410 -3.72 13.59 8.69
C CYS A 410 -4.79 12.66 9.29
N HIS A 411 -6.02 13.15 9.48
CA HIS A 411 -7.18 12.36 9.86
C HIS A 411 -7.54 11.32 8.78
N TRP A 412 -7.66 11.75 7.52
CA TRP A 412 -7.97 10.89 6.37
C TRP A 412 -6.93 9.78 6.17
N GLY A 413 -5.65 10.16 6.27
CA GLY A 413 -4.50 9.28 6.18
C GLY A 413 -4.31 8.39 7.41
N CYS A 414 -5.05 8.59 8.50
CA CYS A 414 -4.86 7.92 9.79
C CYS A 414 -3.37 8.01 10.24
N TRP A 415 -2.77 9.19 10.11
CA TRP A 415 -1.34 9.40 10.41
C TRP A 415 -1.07 9.73 11.87
N VAL A 416 -2.12 10.02 12.61
CA VAL A 416 -2.03 10.73 13.89
C VAL A 416 -2.32 9.83 15.10
N ASN A 417 -2.59 8.54 14.89
CA ASN A 417 -2.95 7.64 15.99
C ASN A 417 -1.83 7.41 17.02
N ASP A 418 -0.58 7.78 16.75
CA ASP A 418 0.53 7.64 17.69
C ASP A 418 1.20 8.99 17.98
N TYR A 419 0.54 9.76 18.84
CA TYR A 419 1.08 11.02 19.35
C TYR A 419 2.32 10.82 20.21
N LYS A 420 2.80 9.60 20.51
CA LYS A 420 3.89 9.38 21.46
C LYS A 420 5.29 9.73 20.95
N SER A 421 5.46 10.09 19.67
CA SER A 421 6.75 10.61 19.19
C SER A 421 6.97 12.08 19.64
N PRO A 422 7.97 12.38 20.51
CA PRO A 422 8.13 13.71 21.13
C PRO A 422 8.58 14.85 20.21
N ASN A 423 8.94 14.57 18.96
CA ASN A 423 9.69 15.50 18.10
C ASN A 423 8.91 15.99 16.88
N SER A 424 7.59 15.73 16.78
CA SER A 424 6.85 16.08 15.57
C SER A 424 6.00 17.32 15.78
N VAL A 425 6.20 18.32 14.90
CA VAL A 425 5.40 19.56 14.82
C VAL A 425 3.88 19.29 14.83
N TRP A 426 3.48 18.07 14.45
CA TRP A 426 2.11 17.56 14.47
C TRP A 426 1.40 17.66 15.80
N ARG A 427 2.10 17.47 16.94
CA ARG A 427 1.49 17.60 18.27
C ARG A 427 0.98 19.01 18.54
N TYR A 428 1.54 20.01 17.87
CA TYR A 428 1.13 21.42 17.99
C TYR A 428 0.11 21.83 16.92
N LEU A 429 -0.11 20.99 15.90
CA LEU A 429 -1.02 21.28 14.79
C LEU A 429 -2.34 20.50 14.88
N ILE A 430 -2.36 19.39 15.62
CA ILE A 430 -3.50 18.48 15.76
C ILE A 430 -3.44 17.95 17.20
N ALA A 431 -4.48 18.17 18.00
CA ALA A 431 -4.64 17.56 19.32
C ALA A 431 -5.70 16.44 19.28
N LEU A 432 -5.56 15.47 20.18
CA LEU A 432 -6.56 14.38 20.37
C LEU A 432 -7.95 14.87 20.75
N VAL A 433 -8.01 16.08 21.32
CA VAL A 433 -9.23 16.71 21.81
C VAL A 433 -9.81 17.70 20.80
N ASP A 434 -9.13 17.92 19.67
CA ASP A 434 -9.67 18.75 18.60
C ASP A 434 -10.87 18.01 18.01
N GLU A 435 -12.02 18.67 17.95
CA GLU A 435 -13.19 18.11 17.29
C GLU A 435 -12.89 17.97 15.79
N ASP A 436 -13.14 16.79 15.24
CA ASP A 436 -13.08 16.59 13.81
C ASP A 436 -14.25 17.37 13.18
N GLU A 437 -13.98 18.61 12.75
CA GLU A 437 -14.97 19.46 12.06
C GLU A 437 -15.42 18.87 10.70
N PHE A 438 -14.77 17.81 10.21
CA PHE A 438 -14.93 17.31 8.84
C PHE A 438 -15.38 15.85 8.79
N ASP A 439 -16.59 15.62 8.28
CA ASP A 439 -17.10 14.26 8.04
C ASP A 439 -16.23 13.52 7.01
N ARG A 440 -15.86 12.27 7.32
CA ARG A 440 -15.05 11.44 6.42
C ARG A 440 -15.73 11.22 5.06
N LYS A 441 -17.05 11.28 5.00
CA LYS A 441 -17.81 11.17 3.74
C LYS A 441 -17.58 12.34 2.80
N SER A 442 -17.24 13.50 3.33
CA SER A 442 -17.04 14.73 2.56
C SER A 442 -15.64 14.80 1.94
N PHE A 443 -14.73 13.87 2.27
CA PHE A 443 -13.39 13.86 1.65
C PHE A 443 -13.50 13.56 0.17
N CYS A 444 -12.83 14.39 -0.63
CA CYS A 444 -12.88 14.34 -2.10
C CYS A 444 -14.28 14.51 -2.69
N ASP A 445 -15.29 14.92 -1.92
CA ASP A 445 -16.59 15.32 -2.47
C ASP A 445 -16.39 16.68 -3.17
N PRO A 446 -16.58 16.77 -4.50
CA PRO A 446 -16.49 18.04 -5.21
C PRO A 446 -17.43 19.12 -4.66
N LYS A 447 -18.56 18.71 -4.05
CA LYS A 447 -19.55 19.62 -3.45
C LYS A 447 -19.12 20.17 -2.09
N ALA A 448 -18.22 19.49 -1.39
CA ALA A 448 -17.74 19.91 -0.08
C ALA A 448 -16.62 20.97 -0.16
N ILE A 449 -16.06 21.22 -1.34
CA ILE A 449 -14.96 22.18 -1.51
C ILE A 449 -15.50 23.61 -1.40
N LYS A 450 -15.04 24.34 -0.38
CA LYS A 450 -15.28 25.78 -0.26
C LYS A 450 -14.29 26.56 -1.14
N GLY A 451 -14.72 26.88 -2.36
CA GLY A 451 -13.95 27.69 -3.32
C GLY A 451 -13.36 26.89 -4.47
N CYS A 452 -12.85 27.60 -5.48
CA CYS A 452 -12.29 26.96 -6.67
C CYS A 452 -10.96 26.24 -6.35
N PRO A 453 -10.78 24.95 -6.72
CA PRO A 453 -9.52 24.23 -6.52
C PRO A 453 -8.31 24.90 -7.20
N THR A 454 -8.53 25.60 -8.31
CA THR A 454 -7.46 26.27 -9.07
C THR A 454 -7.02 27.57 -8.41
N CYS A 455 -7.96 28.44 -8.02
CA CYS A 455 -7.67 29.81 -7.57
C CYS A 455 -7.79 30.00 -6.04
N ARG A 456 -8.36 29.03 -5.32
CA ARG A 456 -8.71 29.08 -3.89
C ARG A 456 -9.59 30.25 -3.46
N ARG A 457 -10.24 30.92 -4.42
CA ARG A 457 -11.21 32.01 -4.21
C ARG A 457 -12.59 31.56 -4.69
N SER A 458 -13.62 32.32 -4.35
CA SER A 458 -14.93 32.25 -5.02
C SER A 458 -14.80 32.81 -6.44
N CYS A 459 -14.29 32.01 -7.38
CA CYS A 459 -14.13 32.38 -8.79
C CYS A 459 -14.91 31.41 -9.69
N GLN A 460 -15.24 31.84 -10.91
CA GLN A 460 -15.96 31.04 -11.92
C GLN A 460 -15.11 29.90 -12.52
N CYS A 461 -13.81 29.84 -12.21
CA CYS A 461 -12.88 28.83 -12.75
C CYS A 461 -13.21 27.39 -12.28
N PHE A 462 -14.11 27.24 -11.31
CA PHE A 462 -14.73 25.96 -10.98
C PHE A 462 -16.24 26.16 -11.17
N PRO A 463 -16.83 25.64 -12.26
CA PRO A 463 -18.27 25.62 -12.36
C PRO A 463 -18.79 24.83 -11.14
N ALA A 464 -19.62 25.46 -10.33
CA ALA A 464 -20.34 24.73 -9.28
C ALA A 464 -21.06 23.57 -9.96
N ALA A 465 -20.70 22.34 -9.56
CA ALA A 465 -21.24 21.12 -10.12
C ALA A 465 -22.71 20.90 -9.72
#